data_AF-A0A397JEI6-F1
#
_entry.id   AF-A0A397JEI6-F1
#
_cell.length_a   1.000
_cell.length_b   1.000
_cell.length_c   1.000
_cell.angle_alpha   90.00
_cell.angle_beta   90.00
_cell.angle_gamma   90.00
#
_symmetry.space_group_name_H-M   'P 1'
#
loop_
_entity.id
_entity.type
_entity.pdbx_description
1 polymer ?
#
loop_
_entity_poly.entity_id
_entity_poly.type
_entity_poly.pdbx_seq_one_letter_code
_entity_poly.pdbx_strand_id
1 'polypeptide(L)'
;MGLIPIFDNIMLPGYLCQCNDYIGQIENDSSKAISLAYAQFFKNETRFSGLLVLGWQDDNITQQLSNDVLFTPMEILINSLKIFVYEIGVSSNENWHNAGSGYKSSLIHKYNDRQAIYVSQIDDDKCILEIYQDNQIKKRFEGESPNDVWNNSGQIKKYNGNQLFGPENFLIQNSIQQHKVPTCISKEWNNIIIMEQLYKYHLKRYTTSEPIKS
;
A
#
# COMPACT_ATOMS: atom_id res chain seq x y z
N MET A 1 18.50 -3.09 19.94
CA MET A 1 18.94 -2.12 18.92
C MET A 1 17.79 -1.96 17.96
N GLY A 2 17.15 -0.79 17.93
CA GLY A 2 16.07 -0.48 17.00
C GLY A 2 16.60 0.23 15.77
N LEU A 3 16.09 -0.13 14.60
CA LEU A 3 16.32 0.59 13.33
C LEU A 3 15.06 1.37 13.00
N ILE A 4 15.19 2.69 12.91
CA ILE A 4 14.07 3.59 12.60
C ILE A 4 14.36 4.20 11.22
N PRO A 5 13.48 4.02 10.22
CA PRO A 5 13.60 4.74 8.96
C PRO A 5 13.23 6.22 9.18
N ILE A 6 14.11 7.13 8.76
CA ILE A 6 13.87 8.57 8.79
C ILE A 6 13.84 9.11 7.35
N PHE A 7 12.86 9.95 7.05
CA PHE A 7 12.71 10.64 5.77
C PHE A 7 13.25 12.07 5.89
N ASP A 8 14.51 12.28 5.52
CA ASP A 8 15.02 13.63 5.23
C ASP A 8 14.87 13.95 3.73
N ASN A 9 15.09 15.22 3.36
CA ASN A 9 14.71 15.90 2.11
C ASN A 9 15.29 15.33 0.78
N ILE A 10 15.81 14.10 0.79
CA ILE A 10 16.18 13.28 -0.36
C ILE A 10 15.44 11.96 -0.15
N MET A 11 14.57 11.55 -1.10
CA MET A 11 13.63 10.41 -1.01
C MET A 11 14.25 9.00 -0.78
N LEU A 12 15.44 8.89 -0.20
CA LEU A 12 16.02 7.64 0.26
C LEU A 12 15.82 7.52 1.77
N PRO A 13 15.28 6.39 2.27
CA PRO A 13 15.16 6.18 3.70
C PRO A 13 16.57 6.13 4.33
N GLY A 14 16.78 6.92 5.37
CA GLY A 14 17.96 6.83 6.22
C GLY A 14 17.78 5.76 7.29
N TYR A 15 18.86 5.07 7.65
CA TYR A 15 18.91 4.02 8.66
C TYR A 15 19.83 4.43 9.80
N LEU A 16 19.38 4.33 11.04
CA LEU A 16 20.23 4.51 12.22
C LEU A 16 19.98 3.42 13.25
N CYS A 17 21.00 3.15 14.08
CA CYS A 17 20.88 2.23 15.20
C CYS A 17 20.70 3.00 16.50
N GLN A 18 19.65 2.69 17.25
CA GLN A 18 19.41 3.27 18.57
C GLN A 18 19.38 2.19 19.66
N CYS A 19 20.03 2.46 20.79
CA CYS A 19 20.00 1.60 21.97
C CYS A 19 20.22 2.42 23.24
N ASN A 20 19.20 2.56 24.09
CA ASN A 20 19.23 3.44 25.27
C ASN A 20 19.73 4.86 24.88
N ASP A 21 20.84 5.31 25.47
CA ASP A 21 21.44 6.62 25.21
C ASP A 21 22.34 6.66 23.96
N TYR A 22 22.57 5.51 23.30
CA TYR A 22 23.31 5.46 22.05
C TYR A 22 22.39 5.77 20.86
N ILE A 23 22.80 6.76 20.08
CA ILE A 23 22.21 7.10 18.78
C ILE A 23 23.35 7.06 17.76
N GLY A 24 23.27 6.11 16.83
CA GLY A 24 24.21 5.98 15.71
C GLY A 24 24.02 7.05 14.65
N GLN A 25 25.00 7.17 13.76
CA GLN A 25 24.89 8.02 12.58
C GLN A 25 23.80 7.51 11.63
N ILE A 26 23.17 8.43 10.91
CA ILE A 26 22.24 8.11 9.83
C ILE A 26 23.06 7.64 8.64
N GLU A 27 22.71 6.46 8.12
CA GLU A 27 23.36 5.83 6.99
C GLU A 27 22.36 5.51 5.88
N ASN A 28 22.83 5.43 4.65
CA ASN A 28 21.97 5.21 3.48
C ASN A 28 21.55 3.74 3.29
N ASP A 29 22.09 2.82 4.11
CA ASP A 29 21.70 1.42 4.12
C ASP A 29 21.80 0.80 5.52
N SER A 30 20.95 -0.19 5.79
CA SER A 30 20.86 -0.85 7.11
C SER A 30 22.11 -1.67 7.47
N SER A 31 22.85 -2.19 6.48
CA SER A 31 24.05 -3.00 6.72
C SER A 31 25.16 -2.14 7.30
N LYS A 32 25.35 -0.94 6.76
CA LYS A 32 26.33 0.03 7.24
C LYS A 32 25.97 0.55 8.63
N ALA A 33 24.71 0.91 8.85
CA ALA A 33 24.23 1.37 10.17
C ALA A 33 24.54 0.34 11.27
N ILE A 34 24.20 -0.94 11.03
CA ILE A 34 24.43 -2.02 12.01
C ILE A 34 25.92 -2.31 12.19
N SER A 35 26.68 -2.37 11.11
CA SER A 35 28.13 -2.67 11.18
C SER A 35 28.88 -1.60 11.97
N LEU A 36 28.53 -0.32 11.80
CA LEU A 36 29.11 0.77 12.58
C LEU A 36 28.74 0.71 14.06
N ALA A 37 27.47 0.44 14.37
CA ALA A 37 27.05 0.25 15.75
C ALA A 37 27.80 -0.92 16.41
N TYR A 38 27.93 -2.05 15.70
CA TYR A 38 28.67 -3.20 16.19
C TYR A 38 30.15 -2.88 16.44
N ALA A 39 30.80 -2.21 15.50
CA ALA A 39 32.19 -1.77 15.66
C ALA A 39 32.38 -0.84 16.86
N GLN A 40 31.42 0.05 17.13
CA GLN A 40 31.49 0.96 18.26
C GLN A 40 31.46 0.23 19.61
N PHE A 41 30.56 -0.74 19.78
CA PHE A 41 30.38 -1.48 21.04
C PHE A 41 31.43 -2.58 21.26
N PHE A 42 31.76 -3.33 20.21
CA PHE A 42 32.60 -4.53 20.31
C PHE A 42 34.04 -4.32 19.83
N LYS A 43 34.38 -3.11 19.35
CA LYS A 43 35.71 -2.76 18.82
C LYS A 43 36.20 -3.74 17.74
N ASN A 44 35.27 -4.18 16.88
CA ASN A 44 35.50 -5.12 15.79
C ASN A 44 34.80 -4.65 14.51
N GLU A 45 35.50 -4.65 13.38
CA GLU A 45 35.01 -4.17 12.09
C GLU A 45 34.22 -5.23 11.28
N THR A 46 33.64 -6.22 11.95
CA THR A 46 32.75 -7.20 11.31
C THR A 46 31.61 -6.48 10.58
N ARG A 47 31.45 -6.82 9.30
CA ARG A 47 30.34 -6.34 8.48
C ARG A 47 29.16 -7.28 8.57
N PHE A 48 27.98 -6.73 8.79
CA PHE A 48 26.73 -7.46 8.83
C PHE A 48 25.85 -7.10 7.64
N SER A 49 25.07 -8.08 7.18
CA SER A 49 23.94 -7.80 6.30
C SER A 49 22.78 -7.27 7.13
N GLY A 50 22.34 -6.04 6.85
CA GLY A 50 21.24 -5.43 7.57
C GLY A 50 19.93 -6.21 7.42
N LEU A 51 19.65 -6.75 6.24
CA LEU A 51 18.48 -7.60 5.98
C LEU A 51 18.46 -8.87 6.84
N LEU A 52 19.63 -9.52 6.98
CA LEU A 52 19.77 -10.72 7.80
C LEU A 52 19.58 -10.39 9.28
N VAL A 53 20.22 -9.32 9.76
CA VAL A 53 20.13 -8.91 11.17
C VAL A 53 18.72 -8.45 11.54
N LEU A 54 18.00 -7.83 10.61
CA LEU A 54 16.60 -7.44 10.77
C LEU A 54 15.63 -8.63 10.70
N GLY A 55 16.11 -9.82 10.32
CA GLY A 55 15.26 -11.00 10.19
C GLY A 55 14.29 -10.93 9.01
N TRP A 56 14.52 -10.07 8.02
CA TRP A 56 13.61 -9.91 6.87
C TRP A 56 13.63 -11.09 5.89
N GLN A 57 14.57 -12.02 6.07
CA GLN A 57 14.61 -13.29 5.33
C GLN A 57 14.08 -14.47 6.17
N ASP A 58 13.64 -14.21 7.40
CA ASP A 58 13.02 -15.20 8.26
C ASP A 58 11.50 -15.12 8.09
N ASP A 59 10.90 -16.19 7.57
CA ASP A 59 9.47 -16.25 7.29
C ASP A 59 8.63 -16.08 8.56
N ASN A 60 9.09 -16.59 9.70
CA ASN A 60 8.36 -16.48 10.96
C ASN A 60 8.40 -15.04 11.49
N ILE A 61 9.54 -14.35 11.39
CA ILE A 61 9.63 -12.91 11.72
C ILE A 61 8.74 -12.10 10.76
N THR A 62 8.80 -12.39 9.46
CA THR A 62 8.01 -11.68 8.45
C THR A 62 6.51 -11.88 8.65
N GLN A 63 6.07 -13.09 8.96
CA GLN A 63 4.68 -13.40 9.31
C GLN A 63 4.23 -12.63 10.56
N GLN A 64 5.02 -12.66 11.63
CA GLN A 64 4.70 -11.94 12.87
C GLN A 64 4.58 -10.42 12.64
N LEU A 65 5.49 -9.84 11.87
CA LEU A 65 5.45 -8.42 11.50
C LEU A 65 4.25 -8.08 10.60
N SER A 66 3.76 -9.04 9.82
CA SER A 66 2.64 -8.87 8.90
C SER A 66 1.27 -9.17 9.54
N ASN A 67 1.21 -9.73 10.75
CA ASN A 67 -0.03 -10.21 11.36
C ASN A 67 -1.13 -9.14 11.51
N ASP A 68 -0.76 -7.86 11.69
CA ASP A 68 -1.69 -6.74 11.83
C ASP A 68 -1.70 -5.82 10.58
N VAL A 69 -1.05 -6.24 9.48
CA VAL A 69 -1.04 -5.49 8.23
C VAL A 69 -2.28 -5.83 7.42
N LEU A 70 -3.19 -4.87 7.29
CA LEU A 70 -4.45 -5.06 6.56
C LEU A 70 -4.22 -5.40 5.08
N PHE A 71 -3.28 -4.70 4.44
CA PHE A 71 -2.92 -4.94 3.04
C PHE A 71 -1.40 -4.88 2.86
N THR A 72 -0.85 -5.89 2.20
CA THR A 72 0.56 -5.88 1.78
C THR A 72 0.65 -5.37 0.34
N PRO A 73 1.39 -4.29 0.08
CA PRO A 73 1.63 -3.80 -1.27
C PRO A 73 2.18 -4.89 -2.19
N MET A 74 1.74 -4.89 -3.45
CA MET A 74 2.14 -5.90 -4.42
C MET A 74 2.34 -5.34 -5.83
N GLU A 75 3.22 -5.98 -6.58
CA GLU A 75 3.44 -5.72 -8.00
C GLU A 75 2.55 -6.66 -8.83
N ILE A 76 1.84 -6.08 -9.79
CA ILE A 76 1.12 -6.80 -10.84
C ILE A 76 1.73 -6.46 -12.21
N LEU A 77 1.65 -7.42 -13.13
CA LEU A 77 2.22 -7.30 -14.46
C LEU A 77 1.13 -7.26 -15.53
N ILE A 78 1.23 -6.28 -16.43
CA ILE A 78 0.44 -6.21 -17.66
C ILE A 78 1.39 -6.18 -18.85
N ASN A 79 1.66 -7.34 -19.42
CA ASN A 79 2.75 -7.55 -20.38
C ASN A 79 4.09 -7.07 -19.80
N SER A 80 4.61 -5.92 -20.23
CA SER A 80 5.87 -5.32 -19.77
C SER A 80 5.68 -4.19 -18.76
N LEU A 81 4.44 -3.78 -18.49
CA LEU A 81 4.14 -2.75 -17.49
C LEU A 81 4.07 -3.40 -16.10
N LYS A 82 4.84 -2.84 -15.18
CA LYS A 82 4.81 -3.13 -13.74
C LYS A 82 3.94 -2.08 -13.06
N ILE A 83 2.86 -2.54 -12.43
CA ILE A 83 1.98 -1.69 -11.63
C ILE A 83 2.15 -2.10 -10.18
N PHE A 84 2.46 -1.15 -9.33
CA PHE A 84 2.63 -1.34 -7.90
C PHE A 84 1.40 -0.80 -7.19
N VAL A 85 0.62 -1.70 -6.58
CA VAL A 85 -0.58 -1.35 -5.79
C VAL A 85 -0.18 -1.35 -4.32
N TYR A 86 -0.43 -0.24 -3.62
CA TYR A 86 0.08 -0.05 -2.26
C TYR A 86 -0.96 0.43 -1.26
N GLU A 87 -2.16 0.82 -1.70
CA GLU A 87 -3.32 1.03 -0.84
C GLU A 87 -4.58 0.43 -1.50
N ILE A 88 -5.44 -0.17 -0.69
CA ILE A 88 -6.71 -0.76 -1.13
C ILE A 88 -7.87 -0.03 -0.45
N GLY A 89 -8.68 0.65 -1.26
CA GLY A 89 -10.03 1.06 -0.91
C GLY A 89 -11.04 0.10 -1.52
N VAL A 90 -12.15 -0.16 -0.83
CA VAL A 90 -13.23 -1.03 -1.31
C VAL A 90 -14.55 -0.27 -1.45
N SER A 91 -15.33 -0.61 -2.48
CA SER A 91 -16.68 -0.06 -2.68
C SER A 91 -17.61 -1.07 -3.36
N SER A 92 -18.88 -0.70 -3.52
CA SER A 92 -19.83 -1.43 -4.37
C SER A 92 -19.81 -1.00 -5.84
N ASN A 93 -18.91 -0.10 -6.25
CA ASN A 93 -18.87 0.44 -7.61
C ASN A 93 -18.24 -0.57 -8.60
N GLU A 94 -19.06 -1.15 -9.47
CA GLU A 94 -18.62 -2.14 -10.45
C GLU A 94 -17.73 -1.54 -11.55
N ASN A 95 -17.91 -0.26 -11.90
CA ASN A 95 -17.07 0.42 -12.88
C ASN A 95 -15.61 0.56 -12.41
N TRP A 96 -15.40 0.49 -11.10
CA TRP A 96 -14.08 0.52 -10.46
C TRP A 96 -13.62 -0.89 -10.06
N HIS A 97 -14.28 -1.94 -10.55
CA HIS A 97 -14.07 -3.32 -10.11
C HIS A 97 -14.12 -3.46 -8.57
N ASN A 98 -15.06 -2.74 -7.94
CA ASN A 98 -15.23 -2.69 -6.49
C ASN A 98 -14.04 -2.14 -5.69
N ALA A 99 -13.06 -1.53 -6.34
CA ALA A 99 -12.15 -0.61 -5.67
C ALA A 99 -12.92 0.64 -5.21
N GLY A 100 -12.40 1.38 -4.25
CA GLY A 100 -13.07 2.53 -3.64
C GLY A 100 -12.10 3.57 -3.11
N SER A 101 -12.64 4.58 -2.42
CA SER A 101 -11.87 5.65 -1.79
C SER A 101 -10.71 5.08 -0.96
N GLY A 102 -9.50 5.60 -1.17
CA GLY A 102 -8.25 5.10 -0.59
C GLY A 102 -7.52 4.05 -1.43
N TYR A 103 -8.01 3.70 -2.62
CA TYR A 103 -7.23 2.84 -3.54
C TYR A 103 -6.11 3.65 -4.20
N LYS A 104 -4.88 3.13 -4.17
CA LYS A 104 -3.73 3.74 -4.87
C LYS A 104 -2.83 2.73 -5.55
N SER A 105 -2.44 3.06 -6.77
CA SER A 105 -1.44 2.31 -7.52
C SER A 105 -0.53 3.24 -8.31
N SER A 106 0.63 2.73 -8.70
CA SER A 106 1.58 3.47 -9.51
C SER A 106 2.23 2.61 -10.57
N LEU A 107 2.68 3.24 -11.66
CA LEU A 107 3.52 2.60 -12.66
C LEU A 107 4.58 3.56 -13.15
N ILE A 108 5.69 3.01 -13.62
CA ILE A 108 6.79 3.78 -14.19
C ILE A 108 6.71 3.68 -15.72
N HIS A 109 6.61 4.83 -16.38
CA HIS A 109 6.59 4.90 -17.84
C HIS A 109 7.21 6.20 -18.35
N LYS A 110 7.39 6.32 -19.67
CA LYS A 110 7.90 7.55 -20.28
C LYS A 110 6.81 8.61 -20.38
N TYR A 111 7.13 9.83 -19.97
CA TYR A 111 6.39 11.06 -20.20
C TYR A 111 7.36 12.11 -20.76
N ASN A 112 7.05 12.67 -21.94
CA ASN A 112 7.95 13.58 -22.68
C ASN A 112 9.38 13.02 -22.81
N ASP A 113 9.50 11.78 -23.27
CA ASP A 113 10.75 11.02 -23.50
C ASP A 113 11.64 10.74 -22.28
N ARG A 114 11.20 11.16 -21.09
CA ARG A 114 11.89 10.90 -19.82
C ARG A 114 11.04 10.01 -18.92
N GLN A 115 11.70 9.33 -17.98
CA GLN A 115 11.00 8.50 -17.00
C GLN A 115 10.08 9.38 -16.12
N ALA A 116 8.91 8.86 -15.82
CA ALA A 116 7.92 9.47 -14.93
C ALA A 116 7.18 8.38 -14.15
N ILE A 117 6.62 8.77 -13.02
CA ILE A 117 5.74 7.93 -12.20
C ILE A 117 4.32 8.39 -12.45
N TYR A 118 3.47 7.45 -12.84
CA TYR A 118 2.03 7.65 -12.99
C TYR A 118 1.37 7.10 -11.74
N VAL A 119 0.65 7.94 -11.01
CA VAL A 119 -0.04 7.58 -9.77
C VAL A 119 -1.54 7.62 -10.01
N SER A 120 -2.19 6.47 -9.92
CA SER A 120 -3.62 6.30 -10.02
C SER A 120 -4.24 6.25 -8.63
N GLN A 121 -5.29 7.02 -8.37
CA GLN A 121 -5.94 7.11 -7.07
C GLN A 121 -7.46 7.08 -7.24
N ILE A 122 -8.16 6.52 -6.26
CA ILE A 122 -9.61 6.66 -6.11
C ILE A 122 -9.83 7.39 -4.79
N ASP A 123 -10.43 8.58 -4.87
CA ASP A 123 -10.78 9.41 -3.72
C ASP A 123 -12.27 9.73 -3.81
N ASP A 124 -13.01 9.34 -2.78
CA ASP A 124 -14.46 9.52 -2.65
C ASP A 124 -15.25 9.03 -3.87
N ASP A 125 -15.64 9.94 -4.74
CA ASP A 125 -16.48 9.74 -5.92
C ASP A 125 -15.71 9.88 -7.26
N LYS A 126 -14.38 10.05 -7.22
CA LYS A 126 -13.57 10.29 -8.42
C LYS A 126 -12.31 9.44 -8.52
N CYS A 127 -11.92 9.21 -9.76
CA CYS A 127 -10.64 8.65 -10.14
C CYS A 127 -9.68 9.79 -10.51
N ILE A 128 -8.43 9.66 -10.10
CA ILE A 128 -7.38 10.66 -10.31
C ILE A 128 -6.16 9.98 -10.91
N LEU A 129 -5.52 10.62 -11.89
CA LEU A 129 -4.21 10.26 -12.41
C LEU A 129 -3.28 11.46 -12.32
N GLU A 130 -2.17 11.27 -11.62
CA GLU A 130 -1.10 12.27 -11.51
C GLU A 130 0.18 11.74 -12.15
N ILE A 131 0.84 12.60 -12.93
CA ILE A 131 2.12 12.29 -13.56
C ILE A 131 3.21 13.07 -12.85
N TYR A 132 4.10 12.35 -12.19
CA TYR A 132 5.24 12.89 -11.45
C TYR A 132 6.52 12.75 -12.27
N GLN A 133 7.28 13.83 -12.35
CA GLN A 133 8.61 13.87 -12.95
C GLN A 133 9.45 14.91 -12.21
N ASP A 134 10.73 14.63 -11.96
CA ASP A 134 11.62 15.50 -11.20
C ASP A 134 11.03 15.90 -9.82
N ASN A 135 10.38 14.95 -9.14
CA ASN A 135 9.70 15.12 -7.84
C ASN A 135 8.60 16.19 -7.83
N GLN A 136 7.98 16.46 -8.98
CA GLN A 136 6.87 17.42 -9.11
C GLN A 136 5.73 16.85 -9.95
N ILE A 137 4.49 17.21 -9.60
CA ILE A 137 3.32 16.92 -10.42
C ILE A 137 3.42 17.76 -11.71
N LYS A 138 3.49 17.10 -12.86
CA LYS A 138 3.49 17.74 -14.18
C LYS A 138 2.09 17.87 -14.75
N LYS A 139 1.25 16.87 -14.52
CA LYS A 139 -0.15 16.83 -14.95
C LYS A 139 -0.99 16.06 -13.95
N ARG A 140 -2.25 16.47 -13.87
CA ARG A 140 -3.32 15.83 -13.09
C ARG A 140 -4.56 15.73 -13.97
N PHE A 141 -5.20 14.57 -13.94
CA PHE A 141 -6.45 14.27 -14.62
C PHE A 141 -7.45 13.74 -13.60
N GLU A 142 -8.70 14.15 -13.69
CA GLU A 142 -9.79 13.67 -12.84
C GLU A 142 -10.94 13.20 -13.74
N GLY A 143 -11.70 12.22 -13.27
CA GLY A 143 -12.80 11.62 -14.01
C GLY A 143 -13.63 10.66 -13.15
N GLU A 144 -14.78 10.25 -13.65
CA GLU A 144 -15.73 9.40 -12.92
C GLU A 144 -15.29 7.94 -12.85
N SER A 145 -14.40 7.51 -13.75
CA SER A 145 -13.87 6.14 -13.79
C SER A 145 -12.38 6.09 -14.16
N PRO A 146 -11.69 4.97 -13.88
CA PRO A 146 -10.32 4.75 -14.34
C PRO A 146 -10.18 4.93 -15.86
N ASN A 147 -11.18 4.47 -16.62
CA ASN A 147 -11.20 4.60 -18.07
C ASN A 147 -11.27 6.05 -18.50
N ASP A 148 -12.12 6.87 -17.88
CA ASP A 148 -12.26 8.29 -18.24
C ASP A 148 -10.94 9.03 -18.05
N VAL A 149 -10.29 8.82 -16.90
CA VAL A 149 -9.03 9.48 -16.55
C VAL A 149 -7.91 9.10 -17.51
N TRP A 150 -7.71 7.80 -17.78
CA TRP A 150 -6.65 7.35 -18.68
C TRP A 150 -6.92 7.73 -20.14
N ASN A 151 -8.17 7.66 -20.60
CA ASN A 151 -8.55 8.12 -21.94
C ASN A 151 -8.28 9.62 -22.11
N ASN A 152 -8.69 10.45 -21.13
CA ASN A 152 -8.49 11.89 -21.13
C ASN A 152 -7.00 12.27 -21.06
N SER A 153 -6.16 11.45 -20.41
CA SER A 153 -4.72 11.68 -20.36
C SER A 153 -4.03 11.54 -21.73
N GLY A 154 -4.61 10.74 -22.62
CA GLY A 154 -4.03 10.35 -23.90
C GLY A 154 -2.72 9.54 -23.78
N GLN A 155 -2.37 9.06 -22.57
CA GLN A 155 -1.17 8.30 -22.29
C GLN A 155 -1.45 6.79 -22.38
N ILE A 156 -0.44 6.00 -22.77
CA ILE A 156 -0.48 4.53 -22.69
C ILE A 156 -1.78 3.92 -23.30
N LYS A 157 -2.20 4.43 -24.47
CA LYS A 157 -3.50 4.09 -25.12
C LYS A 157 -3.70 2.62 -25.51
N LYS A 158 -2.69 1.77 -25.34
CA LYS A 158 -2.77 0.33 -25.60
C LYS A 158 -3.66 -0.41 -24.60
N TYR A 159 -3.80 0.12 -23.40
CA TYR A 159 -4.52 -0.50 -22.29
C TYR A 159 -5.70 0.38 -21.88
N ASN A 160 -6.75 -0.24 -21.33
CA ASN A 160 -7.84 0.52 -20.74
C ASN A 160 -7.45 1.04 -19.34
N GLY A 161 -8.26 1.92 -18.76
CA GLY A 161 -7.96 2.51 -17.46
C GLY A 161 -8.05 1.52 -16.30
N ASN A 162 -8.94 0.53 -16.34
CA ASN A 162 -9.04 -0.51 -15.31
C ASN A 162 -7.80 -1.42 -15.28
N GLN A 163 -7.19 -1.65 -16.44
CA GLN A 163 -5.89 -2.30 -16.56
C GLN A 163 -4.80 -1.45 -15.92
N LEU A 164 -4.72 -0.16 -16.27
CA LEU A 164 -3.65 0.72 -15.81
C LEU A 164 -3.76 1.14 -14.35
N PHE A 165 -4.97 1.21 -13.79
CA PHE A 165 -5.18 1.32 -12.35
C PHE A 165 -4.84 0.00 -11.64
N GLY A 166 -5.06 -1.14 -12.29
CA GLY A 166 -4.85 -2.47 -11.72
C GLY A 166 -6.02 -3.15 -10.99
N PRO A 167 -7.21 -2.55 -10.74
CA PRO A 167 -8.22 -3.20 -9.92
C PRO A 167 -8.82 -4.43 -10.59
N GLU A 168 -8.80 -4.56 -11.93
CA GLU A 168 -9.30 -5.77 -12.61
C GLU A 168 -8.40 -7.00 -12.40
N ASN A 169 -7.17 -6.83 -11.91
CA ASN A 169 -6.24 -7.94 -11.71
C ASN A 169 -6.77 -8.93 -10.66
N PHE A 170 -6.69 -10.22 -10.95
CA PHE A 170 -7.16 -11.31 -10.09
C PHE A 170 -6.64 -11.23 -8.64
N LEU A 171 -5.36 -10.92 -8.42
CA LEU A 171 -4.78 -10.85 -7.07
C LEU A 171 -5.32 -9.66 -6.29
N ILE A 172 -5.52 -8.54 -6.98
CA ILE A 172 -6.12 -7.33 -6.41
C ILE A 172 -7.60 -7.56 -6.11
N GLN A 173 -8.32 -8.24 -7.01
CA GLN A 173 -9.72 -8.63 -6.77
C GLN A 173 -9.88 -9.53 -5.55
N ASN A 174 -9.02 -10.53 -5.38
CA ASN A 174 -9.04 -11.36 -4.17
C ASN A 174 -8.80 -10.52 -2.91
N SER A 175 -7.85 -9.58 -2.97
CA SER A 175 -7.57 -8.66 -1.86
C SER A 175 -8.79 -7.79 -1.55
N ILE A 176 -9.41 -7.19 -2.57
CA ILE A 176 -10.65 -6.39 -2.43
C ILE A 176 -11.78 -7.24 -1.82
N GLN A 177 -11.95 -8.49 -2.24
CA GLN A 177 -12.97 -9.39 -1.69
C GLN A 177 -12.73 -9.71 -0.21
N GLN A 178 -11.48 -9.94 0.20
CA GLN A 178 -11.13 -10.13 1.62
C GLN A 178 -11.44 -8.87 2.44
N HIS A 179 -11.16 -7.69 1.89
CA HIS A 179 -11.40 -6.40 2.55
C HIS A 179 -12.87 -5.95 2.54
N LYS A 180 -13.73 -6.53 1.67
CA LYS A 180 -15.19 -6.30 1.70
C LYS A 180 -15.84 -6.89 2.93
N VAL A 181 -15.24 -7.92 3.54
CA VAL A 181 -15.75 -8.50 4.78
C VAL A 181 -15.34 -7.58 5.92
N PRO A 182 -16.27 -6.91 6.62
CA PRO A 182 -15.91 -6.15 7.80
C PRO A 182 -15.23 -7.08 8.81
N THR A 183 -14.14 -6.64 9.39
CA THR A 183 -13.41 -7.36 10.45
C THR A 183 -13.29 -6.48 11.69
N CYS A 184 -12.94 -7.08 12.82
CA CYS A 184 -12.75 -6.40 14.09
C CYS A 184 -11.72 -7.19 14.89
N ILE A 185 -10.69 -6.53 15.38
CA ILE A 185 -9.77 -7.14 16.35
C ILE A 185 -10.31 -6.98 17.77
N SER A 186 -9.86 -7.82 18.71
CA SER A 186 -10.39 -7.84 20.09
C SER A 186 -10.42 -6.49 20.79
N LYS A 187 -9.46 -5.60 20.47
CA LYS A 187 -9.36 -4.23 21.01
C LYS A 187 -10.45 -3.29 20.50
N GLU A 188 -11.09 -3.61 19.38
CA GLU A 188 -12.08 -2.78 18.68
C GLU A 188 -13.53 -3.17 19.00
N TRP A 189 -13.76 -4.14 19.90
CA TRP A 189 -15.11 -4.62 20.23
C TRP A 189 -16.04 -3.54 20.80
N ASN A 190 -15.47 -2.50 21.42
CA ASN A 190 -16.22 -1.36 21.94
C ASN A 190 -16.45 -0.25 20.89
N ASN A 191 -15.90 -0.40 19.68
CA ASN A 191 -16.12 0.54 18.58
C ASN A 191 -17.48 0.24 17.91
N ILE A 192 -18.50 1.00 18.31
CA ILE A 192 -19.88 0.79 17.86
C ILE A 192 -20.03 0.89 16.33
N ILE A 193 -19.18 1.68 15.65
CA ILE A 193 -19.21 1.84 14.19
C ILE A 193 -18.78 0.54 13.52
N ILE A 194 -17.69 -0.08 13.98
CA ILE A 194 -17.19 -1.37 13.46
C ILE A 194 -18.21 -2.48 13.78
N MET A 195 -18.74 -2.51 15.00
CA MET A 195 -19.72 -3.52 15.41
C MET A 195 -21.03 -3.43 14.63
N GLU A 196 -21.50 -2.23 14.29
CA GLU A 196 -22.67 -2.06 13.42
C GLU A 196 -22.44 -2.58 12.00
N GLN A 197 -21.26 -2.34 11.43
CA GLN A 197 -20.90 -2.85 10.10
C GLN A 197 -20.85 -4.38 10.10
N LEU A 198 -20.23 -4.98 11.12
CA LEU A 198 -20.22 -6.42 11.34
C LEU A 198 -21.64 -7.01 11.48
N TYR A 199 -22.49 -6.40 12.31
CA TYR A 199 -23.87 -6.83 12.50
C TYR A 199 -24.66 -6.77 11.18
N LYS A 200 -24.56 -5.66 10.43
CA LYS A 200 -25.25 -5.49 9.14
C LYS A 200 -24.79 -6.54 8.12
N TYR A 201 -23.51 -6.89 8.10
CA TYR A 201 -22.95 -7.83 7.14
C TYR A 201 -23.20 -9.30 7.51
N HIS A 202 -22.92 -9.69 8.76
CA HIS A 202 -22.94 -11.10 9.19
C HIS A 202 -24.28 -11.56 9.77
N LEU A 203 -25.03 -10.67 10.43
CA LEU A 203 -26.19 -11.07 11.26
C LEU A 203 -27.54 -10.63 10.67
N LYS A 204 -27.63 -9.46 10.03
CA LYS A 204 -28.90 -8.89 9.54
C LYS A 204 -29.63 -9.75 8.49
N ARG A 205 -28.91 -10.59 7.73
CA ARG A 205 -29.53 -11.52 6.76
C ARG A 205 -30.34 -12.65 7.42
N TYR A 206 -30.21 -12.86 8.73
CA TYR A 206 -30.89 -13.93 9.46
C TYR A 206 -32.08 -13.44 10.31
N THR A 207 -32.42 -12.14 10.25
CA THR A 207 -33.57 -11.56 10.94
C THR A 207 -34.69 -11.19 9.97
N THR A 208 -35.25 -12.18 9.26
CA THR A 208 -36.65 -12.11 8.81
C THR A 208 -37.50 -12.88 9.81
N SER A 209 -37.79 -12.25 10.95
CA SER A 209 -38.87 -12.71 11.81
C SER A 209 -40.17 -12.05 11.31
N GLU A 210 -41.06 -12.83 10.72
CA GLU A 210 -42.46 -12.42 10.56
C GLU A 210 -43.02 -12.04 11.94
N PRO A 211 -43.80 -10.95 12.06
CA PRO A 211 -44.43 -10.62 13.32
C PRO A 211 -45.45 -11.70 13.68
N ILE A 212 -45.28 -12.31 14.85
CA ILE A 212 -46.30 -13.13 15.49
C ILE A 212 -47.51 -12.21 15.70
N LYS A 213 -48.58 -12.43 14.93
CA LYS A 213 -49.87 -11.78 15.18
C LYS A 213 -50.39 -12.27 16.53
N SER A 214 -50.45 -11.36 17.50
CA SER A 214 -51.22 -11.51 18.74
C SER A 214 -52.71 -11.55 18.46
#